data_AF-A0A7Y5UAB1-F1
#
_entry.id   AF-A0A7Y5UAB1-F1
#
_cell.length_a   1.000
_cell.length_b   1.000
_cell.length_c   1.000
_cell.angle_alpha   90.00
_cell.angle_beta   90.00
_cell.angle_gamma   90.00
#
_symmetry.space_group_name_H-M   'P 1'
#
loop_
_entity.id
_entity.type
_entity.pdbx_description
1 polymer ?
#
loop_
_entity_poly.entity_id
_entity_poly.type
_entity_poly.pdbx_seq_one_letter_code
_entity_poly.pdbx_strand_id
1 'polypeptide(L)'
;MASWGRFGGLMAAALLAGCNPAAEASQATAKPAEASASSVARETSTDAAPSSTAASTATSTSPSSAEGPPPEMATIPEGTFTMGGESPENTPRHEVAVGRFYLDLREITVDEYATCVKSGACKAMRVDNPFCNGLHEGRGKHPVNCIDWNDANAYCTSVGKRLPTEREWEYAARGGDQRLYSWGPEEPDTTRSCYMHTGGSCEVGSYAAGAFGLFDMTGNVWEWTSSWYGPYPAEATEGRFKIYRGGSWSRRFAKWMRGDLRNRYEVHEQSASVGFRCAKDHRPLACPSGSDEVNGGCVAKGTSAPAPSASAVASGHHPSAPGRSQSTSASVAVATTSASVKPEDTTPSRSRAPGFDADCQKHYPSTPVAYQWSGGTFQAREPLIAAAGCKKRDIGVGWSSACCAN
;
A
#
# COMPACT_ATOMS: atom_id res chain seq x y z
N MET A 1 41.49 49.05 -16.23
CA MET A 1 42.18 49.74 -17.35
C MET A 1 42.61 48.63 -18.31
N ALA A 2 42.23 48.48 -19.57
CA ALA A 2 41.58 49.27 -20.64
C ALA A 2 40.66 48.27 -21.43
N SER A 3 39.44 48.60 -21.86
CA SER A 3 39.03 49.36 -23.06
C SER A 3 39.53 48.75 -24.40
N TRP A 4 38.79 48.54 -25.50
CA TRP A 4 37.39 48.65 -25.98
C TRP A 4 37.34 48.04 -27.41
N GLY A 5 36.14 47.75 -27.94
CA GLY A 5 35.84 47.53 -29.38
C GLY A 5 34.97 46.27 -29.59
N ARG A 6 33.64 46.27 -29.76
CA ARG A 6 32.65 47.01 -30.57
C ARG A 6 32.73 46.81 -32.10
N PHE A 7 31.86 45.91 -32.59
CA PHE A 7 31.08 45.92 -33.85
C PHE A 7 29.78 45.14 -33.48
N GLY A 8 28.52 45.56 -33.60
CA GLY A 8 27.84 46.49 -34.50
C GLY A 8 27.72 45.84 -35.88
N GLY A 9 26.58 45.35 -36.39
CA GLY A 9 25.19 45.22 -35.98
C GLY A 9 24.41 44.77 -37.23
N LEU A 10 23.26 44.11 -37.10
CA LEU A 10 22.17 44.20 -38.09
C LEU A 10 20.88 43.64 -37.49
N MET A 11 19.99 44.60 -37.22
CA MET A 11 18.57 44.43 -36.94
C MET A 11 17.84 43.97 -38.20
N ALA A 12 16.92 43.03 -38.05
CA ALA A 12 15.75 42.92 -38.91
C ALA A 12 14.52 42.78 -38.02
N ALA A 13 13.86 43.90 -37.79
CA ALA A 13 12.51 43.97 -37.23
C ALA A 13 11.51 43.89 -38.38
N ALA A 14 10.53 42.99 -38.27
CA ALA A 14 9.30 43.05 -39.06
C ALA A 14 8.11 43.03 -38.08
N LEU A 15 7.32 44.10 -38.13
CA LEU A 15 6.16 44.37 -37.31
C LEU A 15 4.90 43.68 -37.85
N LEU A 16 4.14 43.12 -36.91
CA LEU A 16 2.67 43.20 -36.73
C LEU A 16 1.71 42.89 -37.90
N ALA A 17 1.04 41.75 -37.77
CA ALA A 17 -0.43 41.59 -37.81
C ALA A 17 -0.71 40.27 -37.07
N GLY A 18 -1.47 40.19 -35.97
CA GLY A 18 -2.82 40.69 -35.77
C GLY A 18 -3.81 39.58 -36.09
N CYS A 19 -4.19 38.78 -35.08
CA CYS A 19 -5.49 38.09 -34.89
C CYS A 19 -5.35 36.79 -34.06
N ASN A 20 -5.94 36.80 -32.87
CA ASN A 20 -6.52 35.65 -32.16
C ASN A 20 -7.76 36.22 -31.44
N PRO A 21 -8.83 35.47 -31.08
CA PRO A 21 -9.02 34.02 -31.21
C PRO A 21 -10.40 33.63 -31.80
N ALA A 22 -10.50 32.43 -32.38
CA ALA A 22 -11.77 31.77 -32.59
C ALA A 22 -11.81 30.51 -31.71
N ALA A 23 -12.66 30.58 -30.69
CA ALA A 23 -13.12 29.44 -29.93
C ALA A 23 -14.04 28.59 -30.82
N GLU A 24 -13.71 27.32 -31.03
CA GLU A 24 -14.70 26.33 -31.50
C GLU A 24 -15.22 25.56 -30.29
N ALA A 25 -16.34 26.06 -29.77
CA ALA A 25 -17.25 25.30 -28.94
C ALA A 25 -17.98 24.28 -29.83
N SER A 26 -17.75 22.99 -29.58
CA SER A 26 -18.62 21.93 -30.12
C SER A 26 -19.74 21.66 -29.11
N GLN A 27 -20.91 22.24 -29.38
CA GLN A 27 -22.18 21.84 -28.79
C GLN A 27 -22.77 20.72 -29.66
N ALA A 28 -23.06 19.57 -29.05
CA ALA A 28 -23.97 18.58 -29.60
C ALA A 28 -24.99 18.17 -28.53
N THR A 29 -26.09 18.91 -28.54
CA THR A 29 -27.48 18.46 -28.35
C THR A 29 -27.81 17.60 -27.12
N ALA A 30 -28.22 18.29 -26.04
CA ALA A 30 -29.13 17.75 -25.04
C ALA A 30 -30.57 17.78 -25.58
N LYS A 31 -31.30 16.68 -25.41
CA LYS A 31 -32.73 16.53 -25.70
C LYS A 31 -33.54 16.82 -24.42
N PRO A 32 -34.55 17.71 -24.44
CA PRO A 32 -35.43 17.94 -23.29
C PRO A 32 -36.76 17.19 -23.43
N ALA A 33 -37.23 16.60 -22.33
CA ALA A 33 -38.63 16.30 -21.98
C ALA A 33 -38.59 15.51 -20.66
N GLU A 34 -39.39 15.72 -19.63
CA GLU A 34 -40.45 16.66 -19.29
C GLU A 34 -40.68 16.41 -17.79
N ALA A 35 -40.83 17.47 -16.99
CA ALA A 35 -41.27 17.34 -15.62
C ALA A 35 -42.79 17.18 -15.60
N SER A 36 -43.31 16.27 -14.77
CA SER A 36 -44.68 16.38 -14.27
C SER A 36 -44.71 15.99 -12.80
N ALA A 37 -44.93 17.01 -11.98
CA ALA A 37 -45.29 16.89 -10.59
C ALA A 37 -46.78 16.55 -10.50
N SER A 38 -47.15 15.66 -9.57
CA SER A 38 -48.51 15.66 -9.03
C SER A 38 -48.47 15.37 -7.54
N SER A 39 -48.73 16.42 -6.78
CA SER A 39 -49.04 16.44 -5.37
C SER A 39 -50.50 16.06 -5.15
N VAL A 40 -50.79 15.19 -4.19
CA VAL A 40 -52.07 15.21 -3.47
C VAL A 40 -51.80 15.03 -1.98
N ALA A 41 -52.36 15.95 -1.21
CA ALA A 41 -52.24 16.09 0.22
C ALA A 41 -53.27 15.23 0.97
N ARG A 42 -52.83 14.74 2.14
CA ARG A 42 -53.45 14.85 3.46
C ARG A 42 -54.93 14.48 3.60
N GLU A 43 -55.17 13.41 4.36
CA GLU A 43 -56.28 13.37 5.32
C GLU A 43 -55.79 12.92 6.71
N THR A 44 -56.32 13.63 7.69
CA THR A 44 -56.15 13.54 9.14
C THR A 44 -57.35 12.84 9.76
N SER A 45 -57.16 11.98 10.75
CA SER A 45 -58.11 11.76 11.86
C SER A 45 -57.39 11.00 12.99
N THR A 46 -57.11 11.66 14.11
CA THR A 46 -57.86 11.69 15.40
C THR A 46 -57.71 10.43 16.26
N ASP A 47 -56.92 10.62 17.32
CA ASP A 47 -57.31 10.56 18.74
C ASP A 47 -57.34 9.23 19.50
N ALA A 48 -57.10 9.39 20.81
CA ALA A 48 -57.29 8.50 21.96
C ALA A 48 -56.10 7.65 22.45
N ALA A 49 -55.40 8.22 23.43
CA ALA A 49 -54.87 7.46 24.58
C ALA A 49 -56.03 6.97 25.47
N PRO A 50 -55.84 5.88 26.25
CA PRO A 50 -55.59 6.12 27.67
C PRO A 50 -54.64 5.14 28.38
N SER A 51 -53.98 5.70 29.41
CA SER A 51 -53.68 5.17 30.74
C SER A 51 -53.14 3.74 30.98
N SER A 52 -51.94 3.74 31.57
CA SER A 52 -51.60 3.07 32.85
C SER A 52 -51.74 1.56 32.94
N THR A 53 -50.60 0.86 32.87
CA THR A 53 -50.28 -0.15 33.88
C THR A 53 -48.78 -0.19 34.10
N ALA A 54 -48.37 0.09 35.34
CA ALA A 54 -47.03 -0.13 35.82
C ALA A 54 -46.76 -1.65 35.88
N ALA A 55 -45.72 -2.09 35.16
CA ALA A 55 -45.10 -3.38 35.40
C ALA A 55 -43.59 -3.14 35.43
N SER A 56 -42.99 -3.45 36.58
CA SER A 56 -41.55 -3.50 36.78
C SER A 56 -40.89 -4.33 35.70
N THR A 57 -40.12 -3.67 34.84
CA THR A 57 -39.13 -4.35 34.01
C THR A 57 -37.77 -3.90 34.50
N ALA A 58 -37.02 -4.87 35.01
CA ALA A 58 -35.64 -4.71 35.42
C ALA A 58 -34.85 -3.91 34.38
N THR A 59 -34.19 -2.86 34.84
CA THR A 59 -33.20 -2.13 34.05
C THR A 59 -32.00 -3.05 33.84
N SER A 60 -32.12 -3.98 32.90
CA SER A 60 -30.96 -4.55 32.25
C SER A 60 -30.37 -3.42 31.42
N THR A 61 -29.28 -2.84 31.92
CA THR A 61 -28.40 -2.01 31.10
C THR A 61 -27.73 -2.95 30.08
N SER A 62 -28.50 -3.30 29.05
CA SER A 62 -27.97 -3.87 27.82
C SER A 62 -27.08 -2.80 27.20
N PRO A 63 -25.82 -3.09 26.85
CA PRO A 63 -25.00 -2.13 26.11
C PRO A 63 -25.57 -2.00 24.69
N SER A 64 -26.49 -1.06 24.54
CA SER A 64 -26.67 -0.28 23.31
C SER A 64 -25.35 0.46 23.05
N SER A 65 -24.74 0.50 21.88
CA SER A 65 -25.19 0.28 20.50
C SER A 65 -23.97 -0.18 19.69
N ALA A 66 -24.19 -0.80 18.52
CA ALA A 66 -23.13 -1.03 17.55
C ALA A 66 -22.50 0.34 17.19
N GLU A 67 -21.34 0.63 17.76
CA GLU A 67 -20.61 1.84 17.47
C GLU A 67 -20.24 1.79 15.98
N GLY A 68 -20.71 2.79 15.22
CA GLY A 68 -20.34 2.95 13.82
C GLY A 68 -18.82 3.05 13.66
N PRO A 69 -18.31 3.01 12.43
CA PRO A 69 -16.88 3.15 12.24
C PRO A 69 -16.38 4.47 12.85
N PRO A 70 -15.15 4.51 13.40
CA PRO A 70 -14.54 5.77 13.77
C PRO A 70 -14.57 6.76 12.59
N PRO A 71 -14.57 8.08 12.85
CA PRO A 71 -14.54 9.08 11.79
C PRO A 71 -13.43 8.78 10.76
N GLU A 72 -13.77 8.94 9.49
CA GLU A 72 -12.89 8.69 8.33
C GLU A 72 -12.39 7.25 8.17
N MET A 73 -13.09 6.26 8.75
CA MET A 73 -12.83 4.84 8.52
C MET A 73 -14.03 4.13 7.89
N ALA A 74 -13.77 3.13 7.05
CA ALA A 74 -14.77 2.17 6.59
C ALA A 74 -14.82 0.96 7.52
N THR A 75 -16.02 0.42 7.74
CA THR A 75 -16.18 -0.94 8.30
C THR A 75 -15.90 -1.95 7.20
N ILE A 76 -14.88 -2.78 7.40
CA ILE A 76 -14.57 -3.90 6.51
C ILE A 76 -15.17 -5.17 7.12
N PRO A 77 -16.14 -5.82 6.45
CA PRO A 77 -16.79 -7.00 7.01
C PRO A 77 -15.83 -8.17 7.14
N GLU A 78 -16.13 -9.08 8.05
CA GLU A 78 -15.46 -10.37 8.12
C GLU A 78 -15.74 -11.20 6.86
N GLY A 79 -14.77 -12.02 6.45
CA GLY A 79 -14.91 -12.85 5.26
C GLY A 79 -13.74 -13.78 5.03
N THR A 80 -13.92 -14.71 4.09
CA THR A 80 -12.86 -15.56 3.57
C THR A 80 -12.58 -15.18 2.12
N PHE A 81 -11.31 -15.22 1.70
CA PHE A 81 -10.93 -14.96 0.32
C PHE A 81 -9.68 -15.73 -0.08
N THR A 82 -9.50 -15.90 -1.38
CA THR A 82 -8.27 -16.44 -1.95
C THR A 82 -7.22 -15.32 -2.04
N MET A 83 -6.22 -15.36 -1.16
CA MET A 83 -5.10 -14.43 -1.15
C MET A 83 -4.02 -14.83 -2.15
N GLY A 84 -3.41 -13.84 -2.79
CA GLY A 84 -2.31 -14.01 -3.73
C GLY A 84 -2.73 -14.06 -5.20
N GLY A 85 -1.76 -14.38 -6.04
CA GLY A 85 -1.79 -14.15 -7.48
C GLY A 85 -1.04 -15.20 -8.29
N GLU A 86 -0.74 -14.87 -9.54
CA GLU A 86 0.02 -15.74 -10.47
C GLU A 86 1.50 -15.36 -10.58
N SER A 87 1.89 -14.20 -10.04
CA SER A 87 3.30 -13.80 -10.02
C SER A 87 4.05 -14.59 -8.94
N PRO A 88 5.30 -15.01 -9.18
CA PRO A 88 6.08 -15.83 -8.23
C PRO A 88 6.04 -15.34 -6.78
N GLU A 89 6.06 -14.02 -6.59
CA GLU A 89 6.08 -13.30 -5.32
C GLU A 89 4.76 -13.45 -4.53
N ASN A 90 3.65 -13.72 -5.23
CA ASN A 90 2.31 -13.81 -4.67
C ASN A 90 1.76 -15.25 -4.76
N THR A 91 2.61 -16.26 -4.97
CA THR A 91 2.23 -17.68 -5.08
C THR A 91 2.66 -18.50 -3.86
N PRO A 92 1.92 -19.59 -3.52
CA PRO A 92 0.66 -20.01 -4.13
C PRO A 92 -0.54 -19.16 -3.67
N ARG A 93 -1.61 -19.18 -4.47
CA ARG A 93 -2.93 -18.75 -4.01
C ARG A 93 -3.38 -19.65 -2.85
N HIS A 94 -3.94 -19.06 -1.81
CA HIS A 94 -4.38 -19.79 -0.61
C HIS A 94 -5.56 -19.10 0.07
N GLU A 95 -6.38 -19.86 0.78
CA GLU A 95 -7.53 -19.32 1.50
C GLU A 95 -7.11 -18.63 2.79
N VAL A 96 -7.68 -17.45 3.05
CA VAL A 96 -7.42 -16.65 4.24
C VAL A 96 -8.74 -16.17 4.83
N ALA A 97 -8.86 -16.26 6.16
CA ALA A 97 -9.95 -15.67 6.92
C ALA A 97 -9.55 -14.29 7.44
N VAL A 98 -10.42 -13.30 7.27
CA VAL A 98 -10.24 -11.94 7.76
C VAL A 98 -11.40 -11.64 8.70
N GLY A 99 -11.08 -11.24 9.92
CA GLY A 99 -12.09 -10.78 10.86
C GLY A 99 -12.52 -9.36 10.53
N ARG A 100 -13.68 -8.94 11.05
CA ARG A 100 -14.13 -7.56 10.89
C ARG A 100 -13.12 -6.58 11.47
N PHE A 101 -12.89 -5.48 10.77
CA PHE A 101 -12.01 -4.41 11.22
C PHE A 101 -12.45 -3.08 10.60
N TYR A 102 -11.79 -1.99 11.01
CA TYR A 102 -11.94 -0.69 10.39
C TYR A 102 -10.67 -0.33 9.62
N LEU A 103 -10.81 0.30 8.45
CA LEU A 103 -9.70 0.78 7.64
C LEU A 103 -9.93 2.25 7.27
N ASP A 104 -8.90 3.09 7.34
CA ASP A 104 -8.99 4.48 6.91
C ASP A 104 -9.48 4.56 5.45
N LEU A 105 -10.40 5.49 5.19
CA LEU A 105 -11.00 5.68 3.87
C LEU A 105 -9.96 6.02 2.80
N ARG A 106 -8.87 6.66 3.19
CA ARG A 106 -7.80 7.19 2.33
C ARG A 106 -6.44 7.04 3.00
N GLU A 107 -5.39 7.29 2.24
CA GLU A 107 -4.04 7.43 2.77
C GLU A 107 -3.96 8.60 3.78
N ILE A 108 -3.02 8.50 4.72
CA ILE A 108 -2.73 9.60 5.65
C ILE A 108 -2.10 10.75 4.86
N THR A 109 -2.55 11.97 5.12
CA THR A 109 -2.10 13.18 4.43
C THR A 109 -0.89 13.82 5.09
N VAL A 110 -0.23 14.71 4.35
CA VAL A 110 0.88 15.54 4.88
C VAL A 110 0.44 16.38 6.08
N ASP A 111 -0.74 17.02 6.03
CA ASP A 111 -1.22 17.89 7.12
C ASP A 111 -1.52 17.10 8.41
N GLU A 112 -2.11 15.92 8.27
CA GLU A 112 -2.34 15.02 9.40
C GLU A 112 -1.03 14.55 10.02
N TYR A 113 -0.09 14.09 9.19
CA TYR A 113 1.22 13.67 9.67
C TYR A 113 1.98 14.83 10.33
N ALA A 114 1.92 16.03 9.75
CA ALA A 114 2.52 17.24 10.34
C ALA A 114 1.94 17.58 11.72
N THR A 115 0.66 17.28 11.97
CA THR A 115 0.05 17.41 13.29
C THR A 115 0.68 16.45 14.31
N CYS A 116 0.97 15.21 13.91
CA CYS A 116 1.71 14.24 14.74
C CYS A 116 3.16 14.66 14.99
N VAL A 117 3.82 15.29 14.02
CA VAL A 117 5.17 15.86 14.20
C VAL A 117 5.13 17.01 15.21
N LYS A 118 4.16 17.91 15.08
CA LYS A 118 3.99 19.06 15.97
C LYS A 118 3.70 18.65 17.41
N SER A 119 3.01 17.54 17.63
CA SER A 119 2.76 17.00 18.98
C SER A 119 3.99 16.29 19.58
N GLY A 120 5.03 16.04 18.78
CA GLY A 120 6.23 15.30 19.18
C GLY A 120 6.09 13.78 19.12
N ALA A 121 4.96 13.26 18.61
CA ALA A 121 4.72 11.83 18.50
C ALA A 121 5.33 11.21 17.24
N CYS A 122 5.54 12.00 16.18
CA CYS A 122 6.15 11.56 14.92
C CYS A 122 7.46 12.32 14.63
N LYS A 123 8.34 11.69 13.83
CA LYS A 123 9.52 12.36 13.29
C LYS A 123 9.15 13.22 12.08
N ALA A 124 9.95 14.23 11.80
CA ALA A 124 9.78 15.01 10.57
C ALA A 124 9.97 14.13 9.32
N MET A 125 9.14 14.37 8.30
CA MET A 125 9.28 13.73 6.99
C MET A 125 10.66 14.03 6.40
N ARG A 126 11.21 13.08 5.64
CA ARG A 126 12.44 13.32 4.90
C ARG A 126 12.16 14.09 3.61
N VAL A 127 13.18 14.79 3.15
CA VAL A 127 13.10 15.79 2.08
C VAL A 127 14.25 15.64 1.07
N ASP A 128 14.74 14.41 0.91
CA ASP A 128 15.90 14.04 0.11
C ASP A 128 15.56 13.62 -1.33
N ASN A 129 14.27 13.59 -1.70
CA ASN A 129 13.78 13.31 -3.05
C ASN A 129 12.84 14.42 -3.53
N PRO A 130 12.94 14.89 -4.80
CA PRO A 130 12.11 15.96 -5.32
C PRO A 130 10.60 15.64 -5.33
N PHE A 131 10.19 14.39 -5.19
CA PHE A 131 8.79 13.97 -5.08
C PHE A 131 8.33 13.76 -3.63
N CYS A 132 9.15 14.04 -2.62
CA CYS A 132 8.69 14.07 -1.22
C CYS A 132 7.69 15.21 -1.05
N ASN A 133 6.47 14.91 -0.62
CA ASN A 133 5.40 15.89 -0.51
C ASN A 133 5.69 16.94 0.57
N GLY A 134 6.41 16.56 1.64
CA GLY A 134 6.85 17.49 2.68
C GLY A 134 7.82 18.60 2.23
N LEU A 135 8.35 18.54 1.00
CA LEU A 135 9.15 19.61 0.40
C LEU A 135 8.34 20.74 -0.21
N HIS A 136 7.06 20.51 -0.53
CA HIS A 136 6.30 21.37 -1.41
C HIS A 136 5.14 22.04 -0.68
N GLU A 137 5.09 23.37 -0.75
CA GLU A 137 3.92 24.12 -0.32
C GLU A 137 2.68 23.70 -1.13
N GLY A 138 1.51 23.74 -0.50
CA GLY A 138 0.24 23.37 -1.14
C GLY A 138 -0.03 21.87 -1.24
N ARG A 139 0.87 20.99 -0.77
CA ARG A 139 0.66 19.52 -0.80
C ARG A 139 0.10 18.94 0.49
N GLY A 140 -0.55 19.75 1.32
CA GLY A 140 -1.12 19.33 2.62
C GLY A 140 -2.09 18.15 2.52
N LYS A 141 -2.86 18.07 1.43
CA LYS A 141 -3.83 17.00 1.14
C LYS A 141 -3.28 15.82 0.32
N HIS A 142 -2.00 15.85 -0.05
CA HIS A 142 -1.37 14.69 -0.67
C HIS A 142 -1.03 13.64 0.39
N PRO A 143 -0.89 12.35 0.01
CA PRO A 143 -0.48 11.34 0.97
C PRO A 143 0.91 11.64 1.53
N VAL A 144 1.13 11.42 2.81
CA VAL A 144 2.48 11.46 3.38
C VAL A 144 3.35 10.40 2.71
N ASN A 145 4.56 10.78 2.32
CA ASN A 145 5.56 9.91 1.71
C ASN A 145 6.97 10.28 2.22
N CYS A 146 8.01 9.57 1.77
CA CYS A 146 9.37 9.75 2.26
C CYS A 146 9.49 9.57 3.79
N ILE A 147 8.77 8.57 4.28
CA ILE A 147 8.80 8.07 5.65
C ILE A 147 9.11 6.58 5.61
N ASP A 148 9.72 6.06 6.66
CA ASP A 148 9.97 4.62 6.78
C ASP A 148 8.82 3.90 7.50
N TRP A 149 8.92 2.58 7.62
CA TRP A 149 7.88 1.78 8.25
C TRP A 149 7.66 2.14 9.74
N ASN A 150 8.74 2.48 10.46
CA ASN A 150 8.65 2.82 11.88
C ASN A 150 7.90 4.13 12.07
N ASP A 151 8.13 5.10 11.19
CA ASP A 151 7.44 6.39 11.19
C ASP A 151 5.94 6.22 10.90
N ALA A 152 5.56 5.35 9.95
CA ALA A 152 4.16 5.00 9.68
C ALA A 152 3.48 4.32 10.88
N ASN A 153 4.17 3.34 11.48
CA ASN A 153 3.66 2.62 12.63
C ASN A 153 3.52 3.52 13.87
N ALA A 154 4.48 4.42 14.09
CA ALA A 154 4.43 5.42 15.17
C ALA A 154 3.22 6.35 15.00
N TYR A 155 2.96 6.84 13.78
CA TYR A 155 1.77 7.64 13.51
C TYR A 155 0.49 6.89 13.87
N CYS A 156 0.27 5.69 13.31
CA CYS A 156 -0.96 4.94 13.57
C CYS A 156 -1.14 4.66 15.07
N THR A 157 -0.06 4.31 15.77
CA THR A 157 -0.08 4.09 17.22
C THR A 157 -0.47 5.36 17.98
N SER A 158 0.08 6.52 17.59
CA SER A 158 -0.19 7.81 18.26
C SER A 158 -1.66 8.24 18.20
N VAL A 159 -2.40 7.78 17.19
CA VAL A 159 -3.82 8.07 16.99
C VAL A 159 -4.73 6.90 17.42
N GLY A 160 -4.21 5.94 18.19
CA GLY A 160 -4.99 4.80 18.70
C GLY A 160 -5.44 3.82 17.62
N LYS A 161 -4.67 3.72 16.53
CA LYS A 161 -4.84 2.81 15.39
C LYS A 161 -3.60 1.91 15.26
N ARG A 162 -3.51 1.14 14.18
CA ARG A 162 -2.35 0.33 13.78
C ARG A 162 -2.18 0.34 12.26
N LEU A 163 -1.08 -0.18 11.73
CA LEU A 163 -1.03 -0.50 10.30
C LEU A 163 -1.91 -1.72 9.98
N PRO A 164 -2.55 -1.79 8.80
CA PRO A 164 -3.24 -3.00 8.37
C PRO A 164 -2.24 -4.15 8.21
N THR A 165 -2.67 -5.38 8.49
CA THR A 165 -1.93 -6.57 8.03
C THR A 165 -2.02 -6.67 6.51
N GLU A 166 -1.13 -7.45 5.91
CA GLU A 166 -1.15 -7.68 4.47
C GLU A 166 -2.48 -8.30 3.99
N ARG A 167 -3.00 -9.30 4.71
CA ARG A 167 -4.27 -9.95 4.38
C ARG A 167 -5.47 -9.00 4.48
N GLU A 168 -5.49 -8.13 5.49
CA GLU A 168 -6.54 -7.13 5.66
C GLU A 168 -6.52 -6.13 4.50
N TRP A 169 -5.32 -5.67 4.14
CA TRP A 169 -5.14 -4.75 3.03
C TRP A 169 -5.62 -5.37 1.71
N GLU A 170 -5.19 -6.61 1.41
CA GLU A 170 -5.59 -7.27 0.16
C GLU A 170 -7.10 -7.56 0.11
N TYR A 171 -7.68 -8.07 1.20
CA TYR A 171 -9.12 -8.31 1.29
C TYR A 171 -9.92 -7.04 1.02
N ALA A 172 -9.53 -5.93 1.65
CA ALA A 172 -10.16 -4.62 1.48
C ALA A 172 -10.00 -4.09 0.05
N ALA A 173 -8.79 -4.14 -0.51
CA ALA A 173 -8.50 -3.68 -1.88
C ALA A 173 -9.28 -4.48 -2.93
N ARG A 174 -9.53 -5.77 -2.66
CA ARG A 174 -10.19 -6.70 -3.57
C ARG A 174 -11.69 -6.86 -3.29
N GLY A 175 -12.24 -6.05 -2.38
CA GLY A 175 -13.68 -5.91 -2.14
C GLY A 175 -14.40 -7.10 -1.52
N GLY A 176 -13.68 -8.09 -1.03
CA GLY A 176 -14.26 -9.39 -0.63
C GLY A 176 -14.80 -10.25 -1.79
N ASP A 177 -14.92 -9.68 -2.99
CA ASP A 177 -15.36 -10.31 -4.24
C ASP A 177 -14.19 -10.56 -5.23
N GLN A 178 -12.95 -10.54 -4.73
CA GLN A 178 -11.70 -10.87 -5.43
C GLN A 178 -11.33 -9.98 -6.64
N ARG A 179 -11.69 -8.70 -6.62
CA ARG A 179 -11.37 -7.77 -7.73
C ARG A 179 -9.89 -7.71 -8.07
N LEU A 180 -9.59 -7.40 -9.33
CA LEU A 180 -8.23 -7.25 -9.83
C LEU A 180 -7.63 -5.89 -9.43
N TYR A 181 -8.42 -4.83 -9.59
CA TYR A 181 -8.17 -3.47 -9.10
C TYR A 181 -9.34 -3.06 -8.19
N SER A 182 -9.17 -2.03 -7.37
CA SER A 182 -10.16 -1.65 -6.37
C SER A 182 -11.58 -1.37 -6.90
N TRP A 183 -11.70 -0.96 -8.17
CA TRP A 183 -12.97 -0.75 -8.87
C TRP A 183 -13.47 -1.98 -9.65
N GLY A 184 -12.63 -2.95 -9.99
CA GLY A 184 -13.01 -4.04 -10.89
C GLY A 184 -11.89 -4.57 -11.77
N PRO A 185 -12.21 -5.15 -12.94
CA PRO A 185 -11.24 -5.79 -13.84
C PRO A 185 -10.57 -4.83 -14.83
N GLU A 186 -11.11 -3.63 -15.06
CA GLU A 186 -10.57 -2.70 -16.06
C GLU A 186 -9.19 -2.18 -15.64
N GLU A 187 -8.24 -2.16 -16.57
CA GLU A 187 -6.89 -1.67 -16.30
C GLU A 187 -6.88 -0.20 -15.85
N PRO A 188 -5.92 0.19 -14.98
CA PRO A 188 -5.76 1.57 -14.55
C PRO A 188 -5.41 2.49 -15.71
N ASP A 189 -6.05 3.65 -15.69
CA ASP A 189 -5.73 4.81 -16.51
C ASP A 189 -5.71 6.07 -15.62
N THR A 190 -5.37 7.21 -16.21
CA THR A 190 -5.26 8.50 -15.51
C THR A 190 -6.62 9.07 -15.08
N THR A 191 -7.74 8.46 -15.47
CA THR A 191 -9.10 8.87 -15.09
C THR A 191 -9.65 8.09 -13.90
N ARG A 192 -9.11 6.90 -13.63
CA ARG A 192 -9.53 6.02 -12.52
C ARG A 192 -8.61 6.06 -11.31
N SER A 193 -7.35 6.44 -11.50
CA SER A 193 -6.36 6.43 -10.42
C SER A 193 -5.22 7.41 -10.70
N CYS A 194 -4.51 7.78 -9.64
CA CYS A 194 -3.24 8.48 -9.78
C CYS A 194 -2.17 7.48 -10.25
N TYR A 195 -2.06 7.30 -11.57
CA TYR A 195 -1.23 6.32 -12.24
C TYR A 195 -0.49 6.97 -13.42
N MET A 196 0.78 6.62 -13.62
CA MET A 196 1.66 7.27 -14.60
C MET A 196 1.70 8.82 -14.48
N HIS A 197 1.51 9.34 -13.26
CA HIS A 197 1.37 10.77 -13.03
C HIS A 197 2.74 11.44 -12.86
N THR A 198 3.09 12.35 -13.77
CA THR A 198 4.43 12.96 -13.83
C THR A 198 4.70 13.97 -12.70
N GLY A 199 3.65 14.51 -12.08
CA GLY A 199 3.75 15.45 -10.95
C GLY A 199 3.93 14.79 -9.57
N GLY A 200 4.09 13.46 -9.52
CA GLY A 200 4.11 12.71 -8.26
C GLY A 200 2.71 12.27 -7.84
N SER A 201 2.50 12.16 -6.52
CA SER A 201 1.19 11.81 -5.95
C SER A 201 0.08 12.83 -6.30
N CYS A 202 -1.17 12.40 -6.18
CA CYS A 202 -2.37 13.24 -6.29
C CYS A 202 -2.94 13.52 -4.89
N GLU A 203 -3.84 14.49 -4.76
CA GLU A 203 -4.59 14.64 -3.50
C GLU A 203 -5.39 13.36 -3.22
N VAL A 204 -5.42 12.95 -1.97
CA VAL A 204 -6.18 11.77 -1.53
C VAL A 204 -7.66 11.92 -1.88
N GLY A 205 -8.31 10.85 -2.34
CA GLY A 205 -9.72 10.84 -2.71
C GLY A 205 -10.07 11.64 -3.96
N SER A 206 -9.08 11.98 -4.81
CA SER A 206 -9.33 12.65 -6.10
C SER A 206 -10.10 11.79 -7.11
N TYR A 207 -10.08 10.47 -6.92
CA TYR A 207 -10.69 9.49 -7.80
C TYR A 207 -11.89 8.81 -7.13
N ALA A 208 -12.71 8.13 -7.93
CA ALA A 208 -13.86 7.41 -7.38
C ALA A 208 -13.41 6.33 -6.38
N ALA A 209 -14.15 6.21 -5.27
CA ALA A 209 -13.91 5.16 -4.29
C ALA A 209 -14.13 3.76 -4.91
N GLY A 210 -13.30 2.81 -4.50
CA GLY A 210 -13.44 1.41 -4.84
C GLY A 210 -14.38 0.67 -3.87
N ALA A 211 -14.09 -0.61 -3.66
CA ALA A 211 -14.84 -1.42 -2.70
C ALA A 211 -14.83 -0.81 -1.29
N PHE A 212 -15.92 -1.04 -0.55
CA PHE A 212 -16.14 -0.53 0.81
C PHE A 212 -16.02 0.99 0.98
N GLY A 213 -16.06 1.76 -0.11
CA GLY A 213 -15.88 3.22 -0.07
C GLY A 213 -14.44 3.66 0.13
N LEU A 214 -13.47 2.76 -0.03
CA LEU A 214 -12.04 3.06 0.11
C LEU A 214 -11.51 3.75 -1.14
N PHE A 215 -10.83 4.88 -0.94
CA PHE A 215 -10.13 5.62 -1.97
C PHE A 215 -8.70 5.11 -2.14
N ASP A 216 -8.15 5.26 -3.34
CA ASP A 216 -6.72 5.13 -3.63
C ASP A 216 -6.07 3.76 -3.32
N MET A 217 -6.86 2.70 -3.06
CA MET A 217 -6.33 1.33 -2.88
C MET A 217 -5.61 0.78 -4.12
N THR A 218 -5.72 1.47 -5.26
CA THR A 218 -5.00 1.19 -6.50
C THR A 218 -4.35 2.47 -7.00
N GLY A 219 -3.05 2.62 -6.81
CA GLY A 219 -2.27 3.78 -7.24
C GLY A 219 -1.99 4.79 -6.15
N ASN A 220 -1.77 6.04 -6.54
CA ASN A 220 -1.27 7.11 -5.69
C ASN A 220 0.04 6.74 -4.98
N VAL A 221 0.06 6.23 -3.75
CA VAL A 221 1.27 5.68 -3.14
C VAL A 221 1.11 4.20 -2.78
N TRP A 222 2.23 3.48 -2.77
CA TRP A 222 2.29 2.18 -2.12
C TRP A 222 2.02 2.36 -0.64
N GLU A 223 1.38 1.40 0.01
CA GLU A 223 0.97 1.53 1.40
C GLU A 223 1.65 0.50 2.29
N TRP A 224 2.36 0.95 3.32
CA TRP A 224 2.94 0.08 4.33
C TRP A 224 1.88 -0.77 5.06
N THR A 225 2.25 -2.03 5.32
CA THR A 225 1.47 -2.97 6.15
C THR A 225 2.28 -3.40 7.36
N SER A 226 1.64 -3.94 8.39
CA SER A 226 2.32 -4.47 9.58
C SER A 226 3.05 -5.80 9.35
N SER A 227 2.74 -6.51 8.26
CA SER A 227 3.24 -7.86 7.99
C SER A 227 4.70 -7.90 7.56
N TRP A 228 5.42 -8.92 8.04
CA TRP A 228 6.74 -9.26 7.53
C TRP A 228 6.63 -10.01 6.22
N TYR A 229 7.58 -9.75 5.31
CA TYR A 229 7.67 -10.49 4.06
C TYR A 229 8.18 -11.91 4.30
N GLY A 230 7.42 -12.88 3.82
CA GLY A 230 7.73 -14.31 3.89
C GLY A 230 7.02 -15.11 2.79
N PRO A 231 7.38 -16.39 2.62
CA PRO A 231 6.80 -17.25 1.60
C PRO A 231 5.34 -17.58 1.92
N TYR A 232 4.45 -17.47 0.93
CA TYR A 232 3.09 -17.99 1.08
C TYR A 232 3.08 -19.52 1.14
N PRO A 233 2.10 -20.12 1.84
CA PRO A 233 1.02 -19.47 2.60
C PRO A 233 1.39 -19.10 4.05
N ALA A 234 2.66 -19.23 4.44
CA ALA A 234 3.07 -18.96 5.81
C ALA A 234 3.10 -17.46 6.11
N GLU A 235 2.45 -17.06 7.21
CA GLU A 235 2.59 -15.70 7.74
C GLU A 235 3.88 -15.60 8.54
N ALA A 236 4.78 -14.73 8.11
CA ALA A 236 6.03 -14.49 8.82
C ALA A 236 5.79 -13.62 10.06
N THR A 237 6.25 -14.11 11.22
CA THR A 237 6.19 -13.39 12.50
C THR A 237 7.38 -12.45 12.71
N GLU A 238 8.48 -12.69 11.98
CA GLU A 238 9.70 -11.89 11.95
C GLU A 238 10.28 -11.87 10.53
N GLY A 239 11.16 -10.92 10.24
CA GLY A 239 11.82 -10.88 8.94
C GLY A 239 12.71 -9.66 8.76
N ARG A 240 13.37 -9.61 7.60
CA ARG A 240 14.19 -8.46 7.19
C ARG A 240 13.34 -7.33 6.60
N PHE A 241 12.28 -7.68 5.88
CA PHE A 241 11.51 -6.73 5.09
C PHE A 241 10.06 -6.64 5.53
N LYS A 242 9.50 -5.44 5.53
CA LYS A 242 8.07 -5.16 5.68
C LYS A 242 7.42 -5.02 4.33
N ILE A 243 6.15 -5.39 4.28
CA ILE A 243 5.38 -5.41 3.04
C ILE A 243 4.69 -4.08 2.81
N TYR A 244 4.64 -3.65 1.56
CA TYR A 244 3.75 -2.60 1.09
C TYR A 244 2.96 -3.04 -0.15
N ARG A 245 1.79 -2.44 -0.37
CA ARG A 245 0.79 -2.89 -1.38
C ARG A 245 0.19 -1.71 -2.18
N GLY A 246 -0.51 -2.00 -3.29
CA GLY A 246 -1.42 -1.06 -3.97
C GLY A 246 -0.97 -0.34 -5.23
N GLY A 247 0.32 -0.35 -5.58
CA GLY A 247 0.78 0.45 -6.72
C GLY A 247 1.14 1.88 -6.34
N SER A 248 1.57 2.69 -7.30
CA SER A 248 1.85 4.11 -7.07
C SER A 248 1.79 4.92 -8.36
N TRP A 249 1.78 6.24 -8.21
CA TRP A 249 1.80 7.25 -9.27
C TRP A 249 2.93 7.04 -10.29
N SER A 250 4.05 6.47 -9.86
CA SER A 250 5.26 6.27 -10.68
C SER A 250 5.24 5.00 -11.54
N ARG A 251 4.26 4.10 -11.37
CA ARG A 251 4.22 2.82 -12.09
C ARG A 251 3.75 3.00 -13.53
N ARG A 252 4.26 2.14 -14.43
CA ARG A 252 4.02 2.19 -15.88
C ARG A 252 3.31 0.98 -16.46
N PHE A 253 3.19 -0.10 -15.69
CA PHE A 253 2.46 -1.29 -16.13
C PHE A 253 1.32 -1.57 -15.16
N ALA A 254 0.13 -1.81 -15.72
CA ALA A 254 -1.09 -2.10 -14.98
C ALA A 254 -0.93 -3.24 -13.96
N LYS A 255 -0.12 -4.26 -14.29
CA LYS A 255 0.16 -5.38 -13.37
C LYS A 255 0.74 -4.96 -12.01
N TRP A 256 1.44 -3.82 -11.93
CA TRP A 256 2.00 -3.30 -10.68
C TRP A 256 0.98 -2.60 -9.78
N MET A 257 -0.25 -2.47 -10.26
CA MET A 257 -1.35 -1.78 -9.59
C MET A 257 -2.39 -2.80 -9.08
N ARG A 258 -2.20 -4.09 -9.34
CA ARG A 258 -3.15 -5.13 -8.95
C ARG A 258 -3.19 -5.30 -7.43
N GLY A 259 -4.37 -5.56 -6.88
CA GLY A 259 -4.57 -5.72 -5.44
C GLY A 259 -3.84 -6.92 -4.83
N ASP A 260 -3.52 -7.93 -5.64
CA ASP A 260 -2.79 -9.14 -5.23
C ASP A 260 -1.26 -8.95 -5.21
N LEU A 261 -0.75 -7.83 -5.76
CA LEU A 261 0.68 -7.62 -5.88
C LEU A 261 1.28 -7.06 -4.60
N ARG A 262 2.27 -7.79 -4.08
CA ARG A 262 3.05 -7.37 -2.91
C ARG A 262 4.46 -6.94 -3.30
N ASN A 263 5.02 -6.05 -2.49
CA ASN A 263 6.42 -5.66 -2.58
C ASN A 263 6.95 -5.38 -1.16
N ARG A 264 8.26 -5.18 -0.99
CA ARG A 264 8.90 -5.13 0.33
C ARG A 264 10.08 -4.17 0.37
N TYR A 265 10.29 -3.59 1.54
CA TYR A 265 11.44 -2.77 1.89
C TYR A 265 11.90 -3.11 3.30
N GLU A 266 13.15 -2.81 3.62
CA GLU A 266 13.61 -2.88 5.00
C GLU A 266 12.91 -1.81 5.84
N VAL A 267 12.85 -2.01 7.15
CA VAL A 267 12.10 -1.13 8.07
C VAL A 267 12.53 0.34 8.06
N HIS A 268 13.75 0.62 7.59
CA HIS A 268 14.36 1.95 7.54
C HIS A 268 14.50 2.50 6.12
N GLU A 269 14.09 1.73 5.11
CA GLU A 269 14.02 2.19 3.74
C GLU A 269 12.77 3.05 3.53
N GLN A 270 12.88 3.99 2.60
CA GLN A 270 11.84 4.96 2.29
C GLN A 270 11.81 5.25 0.78
N SER A 271 10.68 5.77 0.31
CA SER A 271 10.52 6.17 -1.08
C SER A 271 9.47 7.28 -1.20
N ALA A 272 9.65 8.16 -2.19
CA ALA A 272 8.63 9.15 -2.57
C ALA A 272 7.36 8.52 -3.18
N SER A 273 7.37 7.21 -3.41
CA SER A 273 6.20 6.46 -3.89
C SER A 273 5.55 5.60 -2.81
N VAL A 274 5.98 5.66 -1.55
CA VAL A 274 5.44 4.85 -0.45
C VAL A 274 4.92 5.77 0.65
N GLY A 275 3.68 5.56 1.06
CA GLY A 275 3.03 6.13 2.23
C GLY A 275 2.31 5.02 3.01
N PHE A 276 1.16 5.32 3.61
CA PHE A 276 0.39 4.36 4.38
C PHE A 276 -1.04 4.84 4.67
N ARG A 277 -1.87 3.91 5.15
CA ARG A 277 -3.14 4.18 5.83
C ARG A 277 -3.21 3.36 7.12
N CYS A 278 -4.05 3.74 8.07
CA CYS A 278 -4.20 2.99 9.31
C CYS A 278 -5.45 2.10 9.31
N ALA A 279 -5.42 1.08 10.16
CA ALA A 279 -6.50 0.18 10.49
C ALA A 279 -6.78 0.21 12.00
N LYS A 280 -7.95 -0.25 12.41
CA LYS A 280 -8.33 -0.40 13.82
C LYS A 280 -9.15 -1.68 13.99
N ASP A 281 -8.91 -2.38 15.09
CA ASP A 281 -9.67 -3.58 15.42
C ASP A 281 -11.16 -3.26 15.65
N HIS A 282 -12.03 -4.14 15.18
CA HIS A 282 -13.41 -4.22 15.68
C HIS A 282 -13.42 -5.19 16.85
N ARG A 283 -13.91 -4.76 18.02
CA ARG A 283 -13.99 -5.60 19.22
C ARG A 283 -15.44 -5.71 19.72
N PRO A 284 -15.93 -6.93 20.03
CA PRO A 284 -15.24 -8.22 19.92
C PRO A 284 -14.88 -8.58 18.47
N LEU A 285 -13.81 -9.37 18.29
CA LEU A 285 -13.39 -9.81 16.95
C LEU A 285 -14.50 -10.67 16.36
N ALA A 286 -14.98 -10.29 15.17
CA ALA A 286 -15.96 -11.08 14.44
C ALA A 286 -15.24 -11.87 13.36
N CYS A 287 -15.14 -13.20 13.53
CA CYS A 287 -14.58 -14.09 12.51
C CYS A 287 -15.67 -14.63 11.59
N PRO A 288 -15.34 -14.88 10.31
CA PRO A 288 -16.30 -15.46 9.37
C PRO A 288 -16.67 -16.90 9.78
N SER A 289 -17.84 -17.34 9.36
CA SER A 289 -18.30 -18.71 9.55
C SER A 289 -17.24 -19.73 9.10
N GLY A 290 -16.99 -20.73 9.94
CA GLY A 290 -15.96 -21.75 9.66
C GLY A 290 -14.54 -21.33 10.06
N SER A 291 -14.36 -20.21 10.76
CA SER A 291 -13.08 -19.79 11.34
C SER A 291 -13.17 -19.61 12.86
N ASP A 292 -12.04 -19.70 13.56
CA ASP A 292 -11.91 -19.44 14.99
C ASP A 292 -10.97 -18.25 15.25
N GLU A 293 -11.17 -17.54 16.35
CA GLU A 293 -10.20 -16.54 16.83
C GLU A 293 -8.99 -17.26 17.44
N VAL A 294 -7.81 -17.00 16.89
CA VAL A 294 -6.53 -17.52 17.36
C VAL A 294 -5.55 -16.35 17.44
N ASN A 295 -5.00 -16.09 18.62
CA ASN A 295 -4.05 -15.00 18.87
C ASN A 295 -4.54 -13.62 18.38
N GLY A 296 -5.84 -13.34 18.48
CA GLY A 296 -6.43 -12.07 18.07
C GLY A 296 -6.66 -11.90 16.56
N GLY A 297 -6.50 -12.96 15.76
CA GLY A 297 -6.84 -13.02 14.34
C GLY A 297 -7.75 -14.21 14.00
N CYS A 298 -8.32 -14.24 12.80
CA CYS A 298 -9.20 -15.32 12.36
C CYS A 298 -8.44 -16.38 11.58
N VAL A 299 -8.63 -17.64 11.93
CA VAL A 299 -8.00 -18.80 11.28
C VAL A 299 -9.07 -19.82 10.89
N ALA A 300 -9.01 -20.34 9.67
CA ALA A 300 -9.98 -21.32 9.19
C ALA A 300 -9.91 -22.63 10.00
N LYS A 301 -11.07 -23.19 10.35
CA LYS A 301 -11.19 -24.47 11.07
C LYS A 301 -10.53 -25.59 10.27
N GLY A 302 -9.63 -26.33 10.92
CA GLY A 302 -8.87 -27.42 10.29
C GLY A 302 -7.54 -27.01 9.67
N THR A 303 -7.21 -25.71 9.66
CA THR A 303 -5.83 -25.24 9.45
C THR A 303 -5.17 -25.06 10.80
N SER A 304 -4.17 -25.89 11.15
CA SER A 304 -3.43 -25.70 12.39
C SER A 304 -2.63 -24.40 12.29
N ALA A 305 -2.90 -23.42 13.14
CA ALA A 305 -2.02 -22.28 13.33
C ALA A 305 -0.59 -22.79 13.66
N PRO A 306 0.48 -22.21 13.10
CA PRO A 306 1.83 -22.56 13.52
C PRO A 306 1.99 -22.21 15.01
N ALA A 307 2.42 -23.20 15.80
CA ALA A 307 2.62 -23.04 17.23
C ALA A 307 3.63 -21.90 17.51
N PRO A 308 3.40 -21.05 18.53
CA PRO A 308 4.40 -20.06 18.93
C PRO A 308 5.64 -20.78 19.45
N SER A 309 6.81 -20.45 18.90
CA SER A 309 8.09 -20.88 19.48
C SER A 309 8.25 -20.21 20.84
N ALA A 310 8.20 -21.00 21.90
CA ALA A 310 8.47 -20.53 23.25
C ALA A 310 9.92 -20.03 23.32
N SER A 311 10.10 -18.70 23.43
CA SER A 311 11.38 -18.12 23.81
C SER A 311 11.66 -18.47 25.27
N ALA A 312 12.64 -19.34 25.49
CA ALA A 312 13.16 -19.63 26.81
C ALA A 312 13.85 -18.39 27.38
N VAL A 313 13.33 -17.91 28.51
CA VAL A 313 13.97 -16.90 29.35
C VAL A 313 15.26 -17.50 29.92
N ALA A 314 16.41 -17.08 29.42
CA ALA A 314 17.70 -17.40 30.03
C ALA A 314 18.05 -16.34 31.08
N SER A 315 17.70 -16.62 32.34
CA SER A 315 18.37 -16.00 33.48
C SER A 315 19.73 -16.67 33.66
N GLY A 316 20.79 -15.86 33.67
CA GLY A 316 22.17 -16.34 33.80
C GLY A 316 22.43 -17.02 35.15
N HIS A 317 23.53 -17.78 35.23
CA HIS A 317 24.47 -17.88 36.35
C HIS A 317 25.63 -18.82 35.92
N HIS A 318 26.87 -18.31 35.95
CA HIS A 318 28.12 -19.09 36.03
C HIS A 318 28.27 -19.66 37.47
N PRO A 319 29.01 -20.77 37.77
CA PRO A 319 30.45 -20.90 37.48
C PRO A 319 31.04 -22.33 37.25
N SER A 320 32.29 -22.35 36.78
CA SER A 320 33.42 -23.28 37.02
C SER A 320 33.38 -24.82 36.77
N ALA A 321 34.45 -25.31 36.11
CA ALA A 321 34.79 -26.70 35.76
C ALA A 321 35.61 -27.44 36.88
N PRO A 322 36.25 -28.64 36.68
CA PRO A 322 36.07 -29.72 35.70
C PRO A 322 35.97 -31.14 36.32
N GLY A 323 35.53 -32.15 35.56
CA GLY A 323 35.58 -33.56 35.99
C GLY A 323 35.29 -34.54 34.86
N ARG A 324 36.22 -35.48 34.62
CA ARG A 324 36.29 -36.42 33.50
C ARG A 324 35.68 -37.78 33.90
N SER A 325 34.69 -38.28 33.16
CA SER A 325 34.52 -39.73 32.94
C SER A 325 33.64 -40.00 31.72
N GLN A 326 34.16 -40.83 30.81
CA GLN A 326 33.47 -41.33 29.63
C GLN A 326 32.41 -42.35 30.00
N SER A 327 31.24 -42.30 29.37
CA SER A 327 30.46 -43.50 29.05
C SER A 327 29.51 -43.21 27.89
N THR A 328 29.46 -44.17 27.00
CA THR A 328 28.84 -44.21 25.67
C THR A 328 27.32 -44.23 25.73
N SER A 329 26.66 -43.41 24.90
CA SER A 329 25.32 -43.71 24.38
C SER A 329 25.07 -42.94 23.09
N ALA A 330 24.64 -43.67 22.06
CA ALA A 330 24.35 -43.19 20.72
C ALA A 330 23.30 -42.07 20.78
N SER A 331 23.69 -40.88 20.34
CA SER A 331 22.77 -39.77 20.14
C SER A 331 22.30 -39.81 18.68
N VAL A 332 21.01 -40.10 18.50
CA VAL A 332 20.30 -39.82 17.26
C VAL A 332 20.40 -38.32 17.03
N ALA A 333 21.12 -37.92 15.98
CA ALA A 333 21.18 -36.54 15.54
C ALA A 333 19.77 -36.13 15.08
N VAL A 334 19.03 -35.45 15.96
CA VAL A 334 17.89 -34.65 15.53
C VAL A 334 18.50 -33.48 14.78
N ALA A 335 18.52 -33.60 13.45
CA ALA A 335 18.85 -32.49 12.57
C ALA A 335 17.85 -31.38 12.85
N THR A 336 18.29 -30.36 13.59
CA THR A 336 17.66 -29.06 13.60
C THR A 336 17.76 -28.53 12.18
N THR A 337 16.72 -28.76 11.37
CA THR A 337 16.51 -27.98 10.16
C THR A 337 15.99 -26.62 10.59
N SER A 338 16.89 -25.79 11.11
CA SER A 338 16.81 -24.37 10.83
C SER A 338 16.78 -24.29 9.30
N ALA A 339 15.63 -23.90 8.75
CA ALA A 339 15.57 -23.51 7.36
C ALA A 339 16.47 -22.29 7.23
N SER A 340 17.75 -22.54 6.94
CA SER A 340 18.70 -21.53 6.53
C SER A 340 18.08 -20.86 5.31
N VAL A 341 17.49 -19.69 5.52
CA VAL A 341 17.24 -18.74 4.44
C VAL A 341 18.59 -18.61 3.75
N LYS A 342 18.68 -19.07 2.49
CA LYS A 342 19.88 -18.88 1.68
C LYS A 342 20.28 -17.40 1.82
N PRO A 343 21.55 -17.07 2.08
CA PRO A 343 21.97 -15.68 2.07
C PRO A 343 21.57 -15.10 0.71
N GLU A 344 20.65 -14.14 0.72
CA GLU A 344 20.19 -13.42 -0.46
C GLU A 344 21.45 -12.76 -1.05
N ASP A 345 21.77 -13.06 -2.32
CA ASP A 345 23.01 -12.63 -2.95
C ASP A 345 23.14 -11.11 -2.84
N THR A 346 24.04 -10.65 -1.97
CA THR A 346 24.20 -9.22 -1.66
C THR A 346 24.88 -8.47 -2.79
N THR A 347 25.42 -9.19 -3.77
CA THR A 347 26.16 -8.60 -4.89
C THR A 347 25.22 -8.40 -6.08
N PRO A 348 25.07 -7.17 -6.59
CA PRO A 348 24.36 -6.94 -7.83
C PRO A 348 24.94 -7.76 -8.99
N SER A 349 24.06 -8.44 -9.71
CA SER A 349 24.34 -9.18 -10.95
C SER A 349 23.37 -8.73 -12.04
N ARG A 350 23.68 -9.02 -13.30
CA ARG A 350 22.80 -8.75 -14.44
C ARG A 350 22.60 -10.00 -15.30
N SER A 351 21.37 -10.25 -15.72
CA SER A 351 20.99 -11.33 -16.62
C SER A 351 20.16 -10.78 -17.79
N ARG A 352 20.22 -11.46 -18.93
CA ARG A 352 19.43 -11.08 -20.10
C ARG A 352 17.96 -11.41 -19.91
N ALA A 353 17.07 -10.54 -20.38
CA ALA A 353 15.62 -10.71 -20.27
C ALA A 353 14.91 -10.52 -21.63
N PRO A 354 15.16 -11.40 -22.65
CA PRO A 354 14.73 -11.18 -24.04
C PRO A 354 13.22 -11.03 -24.23
N GLY A 355 12.42 -11.62 -23.33
CA GLY A 355 10.95 -11.49 -23.34
C GLY A 355 10.44 -10.04 -23.20
N PHE A 356 11.32 -9.08 -22.96
CA PHE A 356 10.99 -7.67 -22.87
C PHE A 356 11.77 -6.78 -23.85
N ASP A 357 12.47 -7.35 -24.84
CA ASP A 357 13.19 -6.56 -25.85
C ASP A 357 12.22 -5.72 -26.69
N ALA A 358 11.04 -6.25 -27.03
CA ALA A 358 10.01 -5.51 -27.76
C ALA A 358 9.55 -4.24 -27.02
N ASP A 359 9.45 -4.31 -25.69
CA ASP A 359 9.11 -3.14 -24.85
C ASP A 359 10.25 -2.13 -24.84
N CYS A 360 11.50 -2.59 -24.67
CA CYS A 360 12.67 -1.74 -24.74
C CYS A 360 12.81 -1.06 -26.10
N GLN A 361 12.57 -1.77 -27.20
CA GLN A 361 12.62 -1.21 -28.55
C GLN A 361 11.52 -0.16 -28.76
N LYS A 362 10.32 -0.37 -28.22
CA LYS A 362 9.20 0.56 -28.32
C LYS A 362 9.42 1.85 -27.53
N HIS A 363 9.93 1.74 -26.30
CA HIS A 363 9.99 2.86 -25.35
C HIS A 363 11.39 3.48 -25.22
N TYR A 364 12.44 2.76 -25.61
CA TYR A 364 13.83 3.17 -25.51
C TYR A 364 14.64 2.74 -26.75
N PRO A 365 14.36 3.32 -27.92
CA PRO A 365 14.93 2.84 -29.20
C PRO A 365 16.46 2.88 -29.25
N SER A 366 17.12 3.76 -28.48
CA SER A 366 18.58 3.82 -28.36
C SER A 366 19.18 2.72 -27.49
N THR A 367 18.36 2.00 -26.73
CA THR A 367 18.76 0.94 -25.82
C THR A 367 17.75 -0.21 -25.93
N PRO A 368 17.71 -0.94 -27.07
CA PRO A 368 16.58 -1.81 -27.39
C PRO A 368 16.59 -3.15 -26.62
N VAL A 369 17.54 -3.37 -25.70
CA VAL A 369 17.78 -4.69 -25.16
C VAL A 369 17.62 -4.80 -23.66
N ALA A 370 16.79 -5.75 -23.23
CA ALA A 370 16.35 -5.88 -21.86
C ALA A 370 17.30 -6.72 -21.00
N TYR A 371 17.64 -6.17 -19.85
CA TYR A 371 18.33 -6.86 -18.78
C TYR A 371 17.51 -6.80 -17.48
N GLN A 372 17.70 -7.80 -16.64
CA GLN A 372 17.29 -7.79 -15.25
C GLN A 372 18.54 -7.78 -14.39
N TRP A 373 18.64 -6.78 -13.52
CA TRP A 373 19.67 -6.67 -12.51
C TRP A 373 19.12 -7.23 -11.21
N SER A 374 19.77 -8.20 -10.58
CA SER A 374 19.30 -8.85 -9.36
C SER A 374 20.38 -8.79 -8.28
N GLY A 375 20.03 -9.06 -7.02
CA GLY A 375 21.00 -9.04 -5.92
C GLY A 375 21.37 -7.63 -5.46
N GLY A 376 21.82 -7.50 -4.21
CA GLY A 376 22.03 -6.22 -3.52
C GLY A 376 20.75 -5.38 -3.34
N THR A 377 20.90 -4.17 -2.80
CA THR A 377 19.78 -3.22 -2.66
C THR A 377 19.49 -2.51 -3.98
N PHE A 378 18.34 -1.85 -4.07
CA PHE A 378 18.03 -0.98 -5.21
C PHE A 378 19.13 0.08 -5.40
N GLN A 379 19.51 0.75 -4.31
CA GLN A 379 20.54 1.78 -4.28
C GLN A 379 21.92 1.23 -4.69
N ALA A 380 22.19 -0.05 -4.47
CA ALA A 380 23.41 -0.70 -4.94
C ALA A 380 23.39 -1.01 -6.46
N ARG A 381 22.21 -1.34 -7.02
CA ARG A 381 22.05 -1.60 -8.46
C ARG A 381 22.06 -0.31 -9.30
N GLU A 382 21.48 0.75 -8.77
CA GLU A 382 21.34 2.06 -9.41
C GLU A 382 22.60 2.59 -10.12
N PRO A 383 23.75 2.75 -9.45
CA PRO A 383 24.95 3.28 -10.09
C PRO A 383 25.49 2.33 -11.17
N LEU A 384 25.31 1.01 -11.03
CA LEU A 384 25.77 0.02 -12.00
C LEU A 384 24.94 0.05 -13.28
N ILE A 385 23.62 0.21 -13.15
CA ILE A 385 22.72 0.37 -14.29
C ILE A 385 23.04 1.64 -15.07
N ALA A 386 23.29 2.74 -14.35
CA ALA A 386 23.67 4.02 -14.95
C ALA A 386 25.04 3.92 -15.66
N ALA A 387 26.04 3.30 -15.02
CA ALA A 387 27.36 3.10 -15.58
C ALA A 387 27.34 2.22 -16.85
N ALA A 388 26.40 1.27 -16.93
CA ALA A 388 26.18 0.45 -18.11
C ALA A 388 25.45 1.18 -19.27
N GLY A 389 25.14 2.47 -19.11
CA GLY A 389 24.43 3.26 -20.12
C GLY A 389 22.97 2.85 -20.32
N CYS A 390 22.42 2.06 -19.40
CA CYS A 390 21.08 1.53 -19.54
C CYS A 390 20.02 2.51 -19.03
N LYS A 391 18.86 2.53 -19.68
CA LYS A 391 17.65 3.21 -19.22
C LYS A 391 16.82 2.27 -18.36
N LYS A 392 16.55 2.66 -17.12
CA LYS A 392 15.70 1.86 -16.22
C LYS A 392 14.29 1.74 -16.78
N ARG A 393 13.82 0.51 -16.90
CA ARG A 393 12.48 0.19 -17.37
C ARG A 393 11.53 -0.03 -16.20
N ASP A 394 11.91 -0.90 -15.29
CA ASP A 394 11.03 -1.39 -14.23
C ASP A 394 11.83 -1.75 -12.98
N ILE A 395 11.17 -1.75 -11.82
CA ILE A 395 11.81 -2.09 -10.55
C ILE A 395 10.86 -3.01 -9.80
N GLY A 396 11.33 -4.23 -9.56
CA GLY A 396 10.66 -5.21 -8.72
C GLY A 396 11.49 -5.54 -7.50
N VAL A 397 11.10 -6.59 -6.79
CA VAL A 397 11.69 -6.91 -5.50
C VAL A 397 12.97 -7.73 -5.67
N GLY A 398 14.09 -7.22 -5.17
CA GLY A 398 15.39 -7.86 -5.38
C GLY A 398 15.89 -7.77 -6.82
N TRP A 399 15.23 -6.99 -7.69
CA TRP A 399 15.67 -6.76 -9.05
C TRP A 399 15.30 -5.39 -9.64
N SER A 400 16.03 -4.95 -10.65
CA SER A 400 15.77 -3.75 -11.44
C SER A 400 15.94 -4.09 -12.91
N SER A 401 14.91 -3.88 -13.72
CA SER A 401 15.02 -4.08 -15.16
C SER A 401 15.47 -2.79 -15.85
N ALA A 402 16.39 -2.95 -16.80
CA ALA A 402 16.90 -1.87 -17.59
C ALA A 402 16.99 -2.27 -19.06
N CYS A 403 16.74 -1.29 -19.93
CA CYS A 403 16.95 -1.35 -21.36
C CYS A 403 18.35 -0.79 -21.65
N CYS A 404 19.23 -1.60 -22.23
CA CYS A 404 20.62 -1.28 -22.51
C CYS A 404 20.87 -1.23 -24.02
N ALA A 405 22.02 -0.70 -24.44
CA ALA A 405 22.51 -0.92 -25.80
C ALA A 405 22.91 -2.39 -26.01
N ASN A 406 23.08 -2.80 -27.27
CA ASN A 406 23.56 -4.14 -27.65
C ASN A 406 24.97 -4.44 -27.14
#